data_AF-A0A1I7IWJ1-F1
#
_entry.id   AF-A0A1I7IWJ1-F1
#
_cell.length_a   1.000
_cell.length_b   1.000
_cell.length_c   1.000
_cell.angle_alpha   90.00
_cell.angle_beta   90.00
_cell.angle_gamma   90.00
#
_symmetry.space_group_name_H-M   'P 1'
#
loop_
_entity.id
_entity.type
_entity.pdbx_description
1 polymer ?
#
loop_
_entity_poly.entity_id
_entity_poly.type
_entity_poly.pdbx_seq_one_letter_code
_entity_poly.pdbx_strand_id
1 'polypeptide(L)'
;MTREERTQHAHAISDRYVPRISPDETETMKEIKKLPIQDIITIHSNACYAVEKGLFVGISKDTLKKKDAHAVRFVKAIDVLKKIIIERLKSAECLWTITDRITHSPFIDDGNRVWVFTEREYADECVGYFMKQFRTTFEVTEIPHSDLLRFFGISAYMRGVEVFQVDILAYSAISIKSEEIIPAPDFSKTPAINRPVMNPDFFRSVAKFQEERLYSADYDGKKEMLKKLEEDIVKAFRSASFLVPVKGMDQIAKRIDAKGSVKKGTKISIPCLSKGSGKNETNATPVFTDWDEFNKVYSQEEWGGWIWKASDLMGAPEDMIVVNSGSLGFEMSKGIIRKMLGRKKLM
;
A
#
# COMPACT_ATOMS: atom_id res chain seq x y z
N MET A 1 -2.29 -22.77 20.89
CA MET A 1 -3.34 -22.34 21.84
C MET A 1 -4.68 -22.28 21.12
N THR A 2 -5.76 -22.70 21.79
CA THR A 2 -7.13 -22.49 21.29
C THR A 2 -7.48 -20.99 21.31
N ARG A 3 -8.55 -20.60 20.63
CA ARG A 3 -9.04 -19.21 20.67
C ARG A 3 -9.43 -18.76 22.08
N GLU A 4 -9.98 -19.67 22.88
CA GLU A 4 -10.34 -19.42 24.28
C GLU A 4 -9.10 -19.20 25.15
N GLU A 5 -8.07 -20.03 24.99
CA GLU A 5 -6.79 -19.88 25.70
C GLU A 5 -6.12 -18.54 25.35
N ARG A 6 -6.11 -18.14 24.06
CA ARG A 6 -5.57 -16.84 23.62
C ARG A 6 -6.33 -15.69 24.28
N THR A 7 -7.66 -15.82 24.40
CA THR A 7 -8.53 -14.83 25.04
C THR A 7 -8.22 -14.69 26.53
N GLN A 8 -8.13 -15.81 27.26
CA GLN A 8 -7.81 -15.81 28.68
C GLN A 8 -6.42 -15.25 28.97
N HIS A 9 -5.41 -15.64 28.18
CA HIS A 9 -4.05 -15.11 28.29
C HIS A 9 -4.04 -13.59 28.13
N ALA A 10 -4.73 -13.08 27.11
CA ALA A 10 -4.74 -11.66 26.84
C ALA A 10 -5.53 -10.84 27.88
N HIS A 11 -6.55 -11.41 28.52
CA HIS A 11 -7.16 -10.84 29.73
C HIS A 11 -6.14 -10.73 30.88
N ALA A 12 -5.40 -11.81 31.16
CA ALA A 12 -4.39 -11.81 32.22
C ALA A 12 -3.26 -10.79 31.97
N ILE A 13 -2.81 -10.67 30.72
CA ILE A 13 -1.85 -9.63 30.29
C ILE A 13 -2.41 -8.23 30.54
N SER A 14 -3.68 -8.01 30.20
CA SER A 14 -4.30 -6.69 30.33
C SER A 14 -4.46 -6.28 31.79
N ASP A 15 -4.99 -7.17 32.63
CA ASP A 15 -5.20 -6.92 34.06
C ASP A 15 -3.88 -6.64 34.80
N ARG A 16 -2.80 -7.32 34.37
CA ARG A 16 -1.46 -7.13 34.93
C ARG A 16 -0.86 -5.79 34.52
N TYR A 17 -0.89 -5.44 33.24
CA TYR A 17 -0.04 -4.36 32.74
C TYR A 17 -0.79 -3.05 32.49
N VAL A 18 -2.02 -3.07 31.98
CA VAL A 18 -2.73 -1.84 31.52
C VAL A 18 -2.84 -0.78 32.62
N PRO A 19 -3.25 -1.10 33.88
CA PRO A 19 -3.34 -0.08 34.93
C PRO A 19 -1.99 0.50 35.38
N ARG A 20 -0.87 -0.11 34.97
CA ARG A 20 0.48 0.16 35.48
C ARG A 20 1.43 0.73 34.42
N ILE A 21 0.94 0.98 33.20
CA ILE A 21 1.75 1.58 32.14
C ILE A 21 2.18 3.00 32.53
N SER A 22 3.38 3.38 32.12
CA SER A 22 3.99 4.67 32.41
C SER A 22 4.85 5.11 31.22
N PRO A 23 4.96 6.42 30.94
CA PRO A 23 5.90 6.87 29.91
C PRO A 23 7.37 6.77 30.36
N ASP A 24 7.60 6.68 31.68
CA ASP A 24 8.93 6.55 32.27
C ASP A 24 9.40 5.08 32.28
N GLU A 25 10.71 4.86 32.35
CA GLU A 25 11.33 3.53 32.36
C GLU A 25 11.21 2.81 33.72
N THR A 26 9.97 2.54 34.11
CA THR A 26 9.63 1.76 35.31
C THR A 26 9.95 0.28 35.13
N GLU A 27 10.00 -0.48 36.23
CA GLU A 27 10.22 -1.93 36.16
C GLU A 27 9.14 -2.62 35.32
N THR A 28 7.87 -2.20 35.45
CA THR A 28 6.77 -2.66 34.60
C THR A 28 7.03 -2.40 33.11
N MET A 29 7.53 -1.21 32.75
CA MET A 29 7.85 -0.93 31.35
C MET A 29 9.03 -1.76 30.83
N LYS A 30 10.02 -2.09 31.68
CA LYS A 30 11.11 -3.02 31.33
C LYS A 30 10.60 -4.45 31.13
N GLU A 31 9.64 -4.89 31.94
CA GLU A 31 8.94 -6.18 31.75
C GLU A 31 8.19 -6.18 30.42
N ILE A 32 7.38 -5.16 30.14
CA ILE A 32 6.59 -5.04 28.91
C ILE A 32 7.50 -5.09 27.67
N LYS A 33 8.65 -4.39 27.70
CA LYS A 33 9.62 -4.39 26.60
C LYS A 33 10.18 -5.78 26.27
N LYS A 34 10.07 -6.77 27.17
CA LYS A 34 10.52 -8.15 26.95
C LYS A 34 9.41 -9.09 26.48
N LEU A 35 8.15 -8.65 26.51
CA LEU A 35 7.02 -9.45 26.08
C LEU A 35 7.04 -9.71 24.56
N PRO A 36 6.34 -10.76 24.08
CA PRO A 36 6.01 -10.93 22.67
C PRO A 36 5.27 -9.69 22.12
N ILE A 37 5.45 -9.40 20.83
CA ILE A 37 4.82 -8.21 20.21
C ILE A 37 3.30 -8.20 20.38
N GLN A 38 2.65 -9.37 20.32
CA GLN A 38 1.21 -9.48 20.50
C GLN A 38 0.71 -9.10 21.90
N ASP A 39 1.47 -9.42 22.95
CA ASP A 39 1.12 -8.98 24.29
C ASP A 39 1.23 -7.45 24.40
N ILE A 40 2.21 -6.85 23.74
CA ILE A 40 2.36 -5.38 23.70
C ILE A 40 1.21 -4.73 22.91
N ILE A 41 0.80 -5.32 21.77
CA ILE A 41 -0.37 -4.88 20.99
C ILE A 41 -1.64 -4.99 21.84
N THR A 42 -1.78 -6.06 22.62
CA THR A 42 -2.90 -6.25 23.56
C THR A 42 -2.94 -5.16 24.63
N ILE A 43 -1.82 -4.89 25.29
CA ILE A 43 -1.72 -3.84 26.31
C ILE A 43 -2.07 -2.48 25.69
N HIS A 44 -1.50 -2.16 24.53
CA HIS A 44 -1.78 -0.91 23.82
C HIS A 44 -3.27 -0.77 23.48
N SER A 45 -3.86 -1.79 22.86
CA SER A 45 -5.25 -1.75 22.39
C SER A 45 -6.23 -1.61 23.54
N ASN A 46 -6.01 -2.35 24.63
CA ASN A 46 -6.87 -2.28 25.81
C ASN A 46 -6.66 -1.00 26.62
N ALA A 47 -5.45 -0.42 26.62
CA ALA A 47 -5.22 0.91 27.18
C ALA A 47 -5.96 2.01 26.39
N CYS A 48 -5.94 1.96 25.05
CA CYS A 48 -6.74 2.85 24.20
C CYS A 48 -8.24 2.71 24.48
N TYR A 49 -8.73 1.47 24.56
CA TYR A 49 -10.13 1.19 24.88
C TYR A 49 -10.51 1.73 26.26
N ALA A 50 -9.64 1.59 27.26
CA ALA A 50 -9.87 2.12 28.60
C ALA A 50 -10.01 3.65 28.63
N VAL A 51 -9.19 4.38 27.86
CA VAL A 51 -9.33 5.84 27.70
C VAL A 51 -10.63 6.20 27.00
N GLU A 52 -10.99 5.44 25.97
CA GLU A 52 -12.21 5.69 25.21
C GLU A 52 -13.48 5.48 26.03
N LYS A 53 -13.53 4.43 26.84
CA LYS A 53 -14.69 4.08 27.67
C LYS A 53 -14.65 4.67 29.08
N GLY A 54 -13.55 5.31 29.47
CA GLY A 54 -13.40 5.89 30.81
C GLY A 54 -13.34 4.83 31.91
N LEU A 55 -12.66 3.70 31.66
CA LEU A 55 -12.70 2.54 32.56
C LEU A 55 -11.89 2.75 33.86
N PHE A 56 -10.92 3.65 33.86
CA PHE A 56 -10.15 3.98 35.05
C PHE A 56 -10.53 5.35 35.60
N VAL A 57 -10.58 5.45 36.93
CA VAL A 57 -10.86 6.72 37.62
C VAL A 57 -9.84 7.77 37.16
N GLY A 58 -10.33 8.90 36.66
CA GLY A 58 -9.50 10.01 36.19
C GLY A 58 -8.94 9.87 34.77
N ILE A 59 -9.15 8.74 34.07
CA ILE A 59 -8.65 8.51 32.71
C ILE A 59 -9.83 8.37 31.76
N SER A 60 -10.17 9.46 31.05
CA SER A 60 -11.20 9.47 30.01
C SER A 60 -10.89 10.53 28.94
N LYS A 61 -11.63 10.50 27.83
CA LYS A 61 -11.56 11.56 26.80
C LYS A 61 -11.80 12.96 27.39
N ASP A 62 -12.64 13.09 28.40
CA ASP A 62 -12.96 14.38 29.02
C ASP A 62 -11.86 14.88 29.95
N THR A 63 -11.25 13.99 30.74
CA THR A 63 -10.11 14.38 31.59
C THR A 63 -8.87 14.72 30.75
N LEU A 64 -8.68 14.03 29.62
CA LEU A 64 -7.64 14.37 28.65
C LEU A 64 -7.85 15.76 28.04
N LYS A 65 -9.09 16.12 27.65
CA LYS A 65 -9.42 17.48 27.16
C LYS A 65 -9.12 18.56 28.20
N LYS A 66 -9.36 18.25 29.48
CA LYS A 66 -9.05 19.13 30.62
C LYS A 66 -7.56 19.15 30.98
N LYS A 67 -6.72 18.40 30.24
CA LYS A 67 -5.27 18.26 30.48
C LYS A 67 -4.94 17.77 31.89
N ASP A 68 -5.77 16.87 32.42
CA ASP A 68 -5.47 16.20 33.69
C ASP A 68 -4.11 15.48 33.60
N ALA A 69 -3.28 15.66 34.62
CA ALA A 69 -1.89 15.19 34.59
C ALA A 69 -1.80 13.65 34.50
N HIS A 70 -2.70 12.92 35.17
CA HIS A 70 -2.73 11.46 35.15
C HIS A 70 -3.21 10.95 33.80
N ALA A 71 -4.28 11.52 33.24
CA ALA A 71 -4.77 11.17 31.91
C ALA A 71 -3.73 11.43 30.82
N VAL A 72 -3.07 12.59 30.85
CA VAL A 72 -2.00 12.95 29.90
C VAL A 72 -0.82 11.98 30.02
N ARG A 73 -0.40 11.66 31.26
CA ARG A 73 0.70 10.72 31.49
C ARG A 73 0.36 9.31 30.99
N PHE A 74 -0.88 8.85 31.18
CA PHE A 74 -1.33 7.55 30.68
C PHE A 74 -1.33 7.49 29.15
N VAL A 75 -1.82 8.53 28.46
CA VAL A 75 -1.78 8.59 26.99
C VAL A 75 -0.34 8.63 26.46
N LYS A 76 0.57 9.34 27.12
CA LYS A 76 1.99 9.27 26.77
C LYS A 76 2.57 7.86 26.89
N ALA A 77 2.11 7.07 27.87
CA ALA A 77 2.51 5.67 27.99
C ALA A 77 2.00 4.83 26.81
N ILE A 78 0.76 5.07 26.35
CA ILE A 78 0.21 4.44 25.14
C ILE A 78 1.07 4.78 23.92
N ASP A 79 1.48 6.04 23.76
CA ASP A 79 2.37 6.46 22.66
C ASP A 79 3.73 5.76 22.72
N VAL A 80 4.28 5.53 23.93
CA VAL A 80 5.52 4.75 24.12
C VAL A 80 5.32 3.29 23.69
N LEU A 81 4.19 2.66 24.04
CA LEU A 81 3.88 1.30 23.58
C LEU A 81 3.76 1.22 22.07
N LYS A 82 3.08 2.18 21.43
CA LYS A 82 2.96 2.24 19.97
C LYS A 82 4.33 2.35 19.30
N LYS A 83 5.23 3.17 19.83
CA LYS A 83 6.62 3.26 19.34
C LYS A 83 7.36 1.93 19.46
N ILE A 84 7.22 1.23 20.59
CA ILE A 84 7.82 -0.11 20.76
C ILE A 84 7.28 -1.09 19.72
N ILE A 85 5.97 -1.09 19.47
CA ILE A 85 5.34 -1.93 18.44
C ILE A 85 5.90 -1.60 17.06
N ILE A 86 5.98 -0.32 16.69
CA ILE A 86 6.53 0.11 15.40
C ILE A 86 7.96 -0.37 15.21
N GLU A 87 8.82 -0.21 16.21
CA GLU A 87 10.22 -0.67 16.12
C GLU A 87 10.31 -2.19 16.03
N ARG A 88 9.46 -2.93 16.77
CA ARG A 88 9.36 -4.39 16.67
C ARG A 88 8.90 -4.85 15.28
N LEU A 89 7.98 -4.15 14.63
CA LEU A 89 7.54 -4.45 13.27
C LEU A 89 8.67 -4.23 12.25
N LYS A 90 9.46 -3.16 12.40
CA LYS A 90 10.61 -2.87 11.53
C LYS A 90 11.75 -3.88 11.68
N SER A 91 11.92 -4.41 12.90
CA SER A 91 13.00 -5.33 13.24
C SER A 91 12.56 -6.79 13.32
N ALA A 92 11.33 -7.11 12.91
CA ALA A 92 10.81 -8.48 12.96
C ALA A 92 11.67 -9.38 12.07
N GLU A 93 11.83 -10.65 12.44
CA GLU A 93 12.49 -11.64 11.57
C GLU A 93 11.67 -11.87 10.29
N CYS A 94 10.36 -11.83 10.43
CA CYS A 94 9.40 -12.06 9.38
C CYS A 94 8.04 -11.48 9.80
N LEU A 95 7.28 -11.01 8.81
CA LEU A 95 5.86 -10.67 8.94
C LEU A 95 5.09 -11.32 7.79
N TRP A 96 3.76 -11.26 7.83
CA TRP A 96 2.91 -11.76 6.75
C TRP A 96 1.94 -10.68 6.28
N THR A 97 1.51 -10.76 5.02
CA THR A 97 0.47 -9.92 4.43
C THR A 97 -0.50 -10.78 3.64
N ILE A 98 -1.66 -10.23 3.31
CA ILE A 98 -2.54 -10.82 2.29
C ILE A 98 -2.21 -10.19 0.95
N THR A 99 -1.97 -11.03 -0.05
CA THR A 99 -1.77 -10.64 -1.46
C THR A 99 -2.96 -11.11 -2.27
N ASP A 100 -3.41 -10.28 -3.21
CA ASP A 100 -4.39 -10.72 -4.21
C ASP A 100 -3.66 -11.33 -5.42
N ARG A 101 -3.97 -12.58 -5.77
CA ARG A 101 -3.41 -13.29 -6.93
C ARG A 101 -3.74 -12.65 -8.28
N ILE A 102 -4.72 -11.76 -8.36
CA ILE A 102 -5.07 -10.99 -9.55
C ILE A 102 -4.09 -9.84 -9.74
N THR A 103 -3.88 -9.06 -8.68
CA THR A 103 -3.08 -7.83 -8.75
C THR A 103 -1.61 -8.10 -8.49
N HIS A 104 -1.26 -9.29 -7.98
CA HIS A 104 0.08 -9.64 -7.50
C HIS A 104 0.65 -8.58 -6.55
N SER A 105 -0.23 -7.98 -5.74
CA SER A 105 0.08 -6.92 -4.79
C SER A 105 -0.67 -7.11 -3.48
N PRO A 106 -0.18 -6.53 -2.37
CA PRO A 106 -0.87 -6.58 -1.09
C PRO A 106 -2.29 -6.02 -1.24
N PHE A 107 -3.26 -6.73 -0.65
CA PHE A 107 -4.65 -6.30 -0.66
C PHE A 107 -4.81 -4.93 0.00
N ILE A 108 -5.49 -4.00 -0.69
CA ILE A 108 -5.74 -2.64 -0.19
C ILE A 108 -7.24 -2.45 0.04
N ASP A 109 -7.66 -2.43 1.31
CA ASP A 109 -9.08 -2.29 1.63
C ASP A 109 -9.63 -0.86 1.41
N ASP A 110 -10.95 -0.70 1.56
CA ASP A 110 -11.65 0.57 1.35
C ASP A 110 -11.10 1.75 2.17
N GLY A 111 -10.50 1.47 3.33
CA GLY A 111 -9.84 2.46 4.19
C GLY A 111 -8.41 2.80 3.79
N ASN A 112 -7.97 2.40 2.59
CA ASN A 112 -6.59 2.53 2.10
C ASN A 112 -5.60 1.81 3.03
N ARG A 113 -6.01 0.67 3.60
CA ARG A 113 -5.19 -0.13 4.53
C ARG A 113 -4.62 -1.35 3.85
N VAL A 114 -3.37 -1.65 4.18
CA VAL A 114 -2.78 -2.99 3.98
C VAL A 114 -2.75 -3.71 5.31
N TRP A 115 -3.03 -5.00 5.27
CA TRP A 115 -3.05 -5.84 6.45
C TRP A 115 -1.71 -6.55 6.63
N VAL A 116 -1.16 -6.45 7.83
CA VAL A 116 0.13 -7.02 8.20
C VAL A 116 -0.09 -7.89 9.43
N PHE A 117 0.56 -9.03 9.50
CA PHE A 117 0.39 -10.00 10.57
C PHE A 117 1.74 -10.32 11.20
N THR A 118 1.76 -10.38 12.53
CA THR A 118 2.97 -10.75 13.29
C THR A 118 3.12 -12.25 13.47
N GLU A 119 2.09 -13.02 13.14
CA GLU A 119 2.09 -14.48 13.15
C GLU A 119 1.38 -14.99 11.90
N ARG A 120 1.88 -16.07 11.31
CA ARG A 120 1.29 -16.66 10.09
C ARG A 120 -0.14 -17.14 10.33
N GLU A 121 -0.39 -17.72 11.49
CA GLU A 121 -1.69 -18.28 11.86
C GLU A 121 -2.80 -17.23 11.82
N TYR A 122 -2.51 -15.97 12.18
CA TYR A 122 -3.49 -14.88 12.08
C TYR A 122 -3.81 -14.53 10.62
N ALA A 123 -2.81 -14.54 9.75
CA ALA A 123 -3.01 -14.32 8.33
C ALA A 123 -3.84 -15.45 7.69
N ASP A 124 -3.54 -16.71 8.04
CA ASP A 124 -4.26 -17.90 7.56
C ASP A 124 -5.72 -17.91 8.05
N GLU A 125 -5.97 -17.59 9.33
CA GLU A 125 -7.33 -17.43 9.88
C GLU A 125 -8.10 -16.33 9.14
N CYS A 126 -7.44 -15.21 8.81
CA CYS A 126 -8.03 -14.11 8.06
C CYS A 126 -8.41 -14.51 6.63
N VAL A 127 -7.48 -15.12 5.87
CA VAL A 127 -7.78 -15.63 4.52
C VAL A 127 -8.91 -16.67 4.57
N GLY A 128 -8.90 -17.57 5.55
CA GLY A 128 -9.96 -18.57 5.74
C GLY A 128 -11.34 -17.95 6.00
N TYR A 129 -11.41 -16.80 6.67
CA TYR A 129 -12.64 -16.02 6.83
C TYR A 129 -13.12 -15.42 5.49
N PHE A 130 -12.23 -14.83 4.70
CA PHE A 130 -12.57 -14.20 3.42
C PHE A 130 -12.91 -15.19 2.31
N MET A 131 -12.28 -16.37 2.30
CA MET A 131 -12.65 -17.46 1.39
C MET A 131 -14.12 -17.87 1.57
N LYS A 132 -14.63 -17.89 2.81
CA LYS A 132 -16.06 -18.15 3.09
C LYS A 132 -16.98 -17.05 2.54
N GLN A 133 -16.44 -15.86 2.27
CA GLN A 133 -17.15 -14.71 1.71
C GLN A 133 -16.91 -14.54 0.19
N PHE A 134 -16.49 -15.59 -0.52
CA PHE A 134 -16.28 -15.58 -1.98
C PHE A 134 -15.08 -14.75 -2.48
N ARG A 135 -14.14 -14.37 -1.59
CA ARG A 135 -12.84 -13.80 -1.99
C ARG A 135 -11.80 -14.89 -2.12
N THR A 136 -11.85 -15.61 -3.24
CA THR A 136 -11.00 -16.79 -3.48
C THR A 136 -9.62 -16.45 -4.00
N THR A 137 -9.30 -15.18 -4.27
CA THR A 137 -8.03 -14.76 -4.90
C THR A 137 -6.95 -14.45 -3.89
N PHE A 138 -7.27 -14.37 -2.59
CA PHE A 138 -6.34 -14.03 -1.54
C PHE A 138 -5.42 -15.18 -1.15
N GLU A 139 -4.17 -14.84 -0.88
CA GLU A 139 -3.17 -15.73 -0.33
C GLU A 139 -2.33 -15.04 0.74
N VAL A 140 -1.76 -15.83 1.65
CA VAL A 140 -0.81 -15.35 2.64
C VAL A 140 0.58 -15.29 2.00
N THR A 141 1.19 -14.11 2.05
CA THR A 141 2.56 -13.89 1.58
C THR A 141 3.45 -13.53 2.75
N GLU A 142 4.60 -14.18 2.81
CA GLU A 142 5.65 -13.87 3.78
C GLU A 142 6.43 -12.62 3.35
N ILE A 143 6.78 -11.79 4.32
CA ILE A 143 7.65 -10.63 4.18
C ILE A 143 8.89 -10.90 5.04
N PRO A 144 9.99 -11.35 4.44
CA PRO A 144 11.22 -11.62 5.20
C PRO A 144 11.83 -10.33 5.74
N HIS A 145 12.63 -10.42 6.80
CA HIS A 145 13.31 -9.28 7.43
C HIS A 145 13.96 -8.33 6.42
N SER A 146 14.68 -8.88 5.44
CA SER A 146 15.39 -8.14 4.39
C SER A 146 14.50 -7.23 3.56
N ASP A 147 13.21 -7.55 3.44
CA ASP A 147 12.25 -6.83 2.61
C ASP A 147 11.28 -5.96 3.41
N LEU A 148 11.31 -5.99 4.76
CA LEU A 148 10.32 -5.25 5.59
C LEU A 148 10.29 -3.76 5.28
N LEU A 149 11.44 -3.09 5.32
CA LEU A 149 11.51 -1.65 5.05
C LEU A 149 11.09 -1.31 3.62
N ARG A 150 11.48 -2.16 2.65
CA ARG A 150 11.07 -2.03 1.26
C ARG A 150 9.55 -2.20 1.12
N PHE A 151 8.97 -3.20 1.77
CA PHE A 151 7.53 -3.46 1.77
C PHE A 151 6.75 -2.27 2.33
N PHE A 152 7.15 -1.75 3.50
CA PHE A 152 6.48 -0.59 4.10
C PHE A 152 6.61 0.64 3.19
N GLY A 153 7.81 0.92 2.67
CA GLY A 153 8.06 2.06 1.79
C GLY A 153 7.28 2.01 0.47
N ILE A 154 7.30 0.87 -0.23
CA ILE A 154 6.57 0.68 -1.49
C ILE A 154 5.06 0.77 -1.25
N SER A 155 4.55 0.08 -0.22
CA SER A 155 3.13 0.11 0.11
C SER A 155 2.67 1.53 0.38
N ALA A 156 3.40 2.29 1.20
CA ALA A 156 3.06 3.67 1.52
C ALA A 156 3.12 4.61 0.30
N TYR A 157 4.26 4.64 -0.39
CA TYR A 157 4.58 5.73 -1.32
C TYR A 157 4.36 5.40 -2.80
N MET A 158 4.39 4.12 -3.18
CA MET A 158 4.15 3.68 -4.57
C MET A 158 2.74 3.14 -4.75
N ARG A 159 2.15 2.54 -3.69
CA ARG A 159 0.82 1.93 -3.72
C ARG A 159 -0.23 2.74 -2.96
N GLY A 160 0.16 3.84 -2.32
CA GLY A 160 -0.75 4.81 -1.71
C GLY A 160 -1.44 4.32 -0.44
N VAL A 161 -0.78 3.46 0.32
CA VAL A 161 -1.31 2.94 1.59
C VAL A 161 -1.15 3.99 2.69
N GLU A 162 -2.27 4.29 3.36
CA GLU A 162 -2.31 5.31 4.41
C GLU A 162 -2.11 4.70 5.81
N VAL A 163 -2.51 3.45 5.98
CA VAL A 163 -2.51 2.78 7.29
C VAL A 163 -2.12 1.31 7.11
N PHE A 164 -1.27 0.82 8.00
CA PHE A 164 -1.04 -0.61 8.18
C PHE A 164 -1.95 -1.10 9.32
N GLN A 165 -2.81 -2.06 8.99
CA GLN A 165 -3.66 -2.72 9.96
C GLN A 165 -2.95 -3.99 10.44
N VAL A 166 -2.46 -3.97 11.67
CA VAL A 166 -1.68 -5.08 12.22
C VAL A 166 -2.60 -6.04 12.97
N ASP A 167 -2.50 -7.33 12.62
CA ASP A 167 -3.20 -8.46 13.23
C ASP A 167 -4.72 -8.31 13.25
N ILE A 168 -5.30 -7.83 12.14
CA ILE A 168 -6.76 -7.78 12.00
C ILE A 168 -7.37 -9.18 12.23
N LEU A 169 -8.52 -9.24 12.90
CA LEU A 169 -9.23 -10.47 13.29
C LEU A 169 -8.49 -11.36 14.31
N ALA A 170 -7.26 -11.02 14.73
CA ALA A 170 -6.66 -11.60 15.91
C ALA A 170 -7.38 -11.11 17.19
N TYR A 171 -6.95 -11.60 18.35
CA TYR A 171 -7.54 -11.16 19.63
C TYR A 171 -7.33 -9.65 19.87
N SER A 172 -6.17 -9.11 19.49
CA SER A 172 -5.83 -7.69 19.56
C SER A 172 -5.22 -7.22 18.25
N ALA A 173 -5.56 -6.00 17.83
CA ALA A 173 -5.13 -5.40 16.57
C ALA A 173 -4.83 -3.92 16.75
N ILE A 174 -3.94 -3.37 15.92
CA ILE A 174 -3.59 -1.95 15.95
C ILE A 174 -3.56 -1.36 14.54
N SER A 175 -4.11 -0.16 14.39
CA SER A 175 -3.97 0.64 13.17
C SER A 175 -2.80 1.63 13.34
N ILE A 176 -1.85 1.60 12.41
CA ILE A 176 -0.67 2.47 12.45
C ILE A 176 -0.61 3.24 11.13
N LYS A 177 -0.50 4.57 11.15
CA LYS A 177 -0.35 5.33 9.90
C LYS A 177 0.97 4.97 9.23
N SER A 178 0.99 4.93 7.91
CA SER A 178 2.19 4.58 7.15
C SER A 178 3.37 5.52 7.46
N GLU A 179 3.10 6.82 7.61
CA GLU A 179 4.10 7.85 7.99
C GLU A 179 4.75 7.63 9.37
N GLU A 180 4.09 6.90 10.28
CA GLU A 180 4.64 6.57 11.61
C GLU A 180 5.65 5.40 11.54
N ILE A 181 5.48 4.51 10.55
CA ILE A 181 6.41 3.40 10.32
C ILE A 181 7.56 3.86 9.42
N ILE A 182 7.24 4.41 8.26
CA ILE A 182 8.24 4.82 7.27
C ILE A 182 7.99 6.29 6.89
N PRO A 183 8.92 7.21 7.16
CA PRO A 183 8.73 8.62 6.84
C PRO A 183 8.72 8.86 5.33
N ALA A 184 8.08 9.95 4.90
CA ALA A 184 8.02 10.30 3.49
C ALA A 184 9.41 10.59 2.93
N PRO A 185 9.72 10.13 1.72
CA PRO A 185 10.97 10.50 1.08
C PRO A 185 11.02 12.01 0.85
N ASP A 186 12.09 12.66 1.32
CA ASP A 186 12.28 14.10 1.12
C ASP A 186 12.96 14.37 -0.23
N PHE A 187 12.18 14.91 -1.17
CA PHE A 187 12.67 15.33 -2.49
C PHE A 187 12.83 16.86 -2.61
N SER A 188 12.81 17.60 -1.50
CA SER A 188 12.95 19.07 -1.52
C SER A 188 14.24 19.54 -2.19
N LYS A 189 15.33 18.77 -2.02
CA LYS A 189 16.64 19.03 -2.63
C LYS A 189 16.88 18.28 -3.96
N THR A 190 15.92 17.46 -4.40
CA THR A 190 16.03 16.69 -5.64
C THR A 190 15.37 17.46 -6.78
N PRO A 191 16.11 17.80 -7.86
CA PRO A 191 15.54 18.42 -9.06
C PRO A 191 14.35 17.61 -9.59
N ALA A 192 13.30 18.26 -10.07
CA ALA A 192 12.06 17.60 -10.50
C ALA A 192 12.29 16.47 -11.52
N ILE A 193 13.27 16.64 -12.43
CA ILE A 193 13.65 15.63 -13.43
C ILE A 193 14.32 14.38 -12.84
N ASN A 194 14.89 14.47 -11.63
CA ASN A 194 15.55 13.37 -10.92
C ASN A 194 14.66 12.75 -9.84
N ARG A 195 13.44 13.26 -9.64
CA ARG A 195 12.50 12.66 -8.68
C ARG A 195 11.98 11.35 -9.27
N PRO A 196 11.87 10.28 -8.46
CA PRO A 196 11.31 9.02 -8.93
C PRO A 196 9.86 9.24 -9.36
N VAL A 197 9.46 8.54 -10.41
CA VAL A 197 8.06 8.46 -10.82
C VAL A 197 7.31 7.64 -9.77
N MET A 198 6.22 8.20 -9.26
CA MET A 198 5.34 7.54 -8.28
C MET A 198 3.90 7.92 -8.62
N ASN A 199 3.01 6.93 -8.74
CA ASN A 199 1.58 7.16 -8.94
C ASN A 199 0.71 6.42 -7.91
N PRO A 200 0.88 6.71 -6.59
CA PRO A 200 0.19 5.98 -5.53
C PRO A 200 -1.33 5.96 -5.69
N ASP A 201 -1.93 7.10 -6.06
CA ASP A 201 -3.39 7.19 -6.23
C ASP A 201 -3.87 6.38 -7.44
N PHE A 202 -3.11 6.37 -8.54
CA PHE A 202 -3.48 5.59 -9.72
C PHE A 202 -3.33 4.10 -9.46
N PHE A 203 -2.20 3.67 -8.89
CA PHE A 203 -1.97 2.27 -8.51
C PHE A 203 -3.10 1.77 -7.60
N ARG A 204 -3.38 2.49 -6.50
CA ARG A 204 -4.39 2.11 -5.53
C ARG A 204 -5.78 2.00 -6.14
N SER A 205 -6.17 2.97 -6.98
CA SER A 205 -7.50 2.99 -7.60
C SER A 205 -7.68 1.81 -8.57
N VAL A 206 -6.64 1.47 -9.34
CA VAL A 206 -6.68 0.32 -10.24
C VAL A 206 -6.67 -1.00 -9.46
N ALA A 207 -5.84 -1.13 -8.41
CA ALA A 207 -5.82 -2.32 -7.56
C ALA A 207 -7.22 -2.62 -7.00
N LYS A 208 -7.84 -1.63 -6.34
CA LYS A 208 -9.20 -1.75 -5.80
C LYS A 208 -10.26 -2.08 -6.86
N PHE A 209 -10.18 -1.44 -8.02
CA PHE A 209 -11.09 -1.73 -9.12
C PHE A 209 -10.95 -3.18 -9.61
N GLN A 210 -9.74 -3.68 -9.76
CA GLN A 210 -9.49 -5.06 -10.20
C GLN A 210 -9.99 -6.08 -9.17
N GLU A 211 -9.70 -5.83 -7.89
CA GLU A 211 -10.16 -6.65 -6.76
C GLU A 211 -11.70 -6.71 -6.73
N GLU A 212 -12.38 -5.57 -6.79
CA GLU A 212 -13.84 -5.49 -6.73
C GLU A 212 -14.51 -6.09 -7.99
N ARG A 213 -13.93 -5.86 -9.16
CA ARG A 213 -14.45 -6.37 -10.44
C ARG A 213 -14.46 -7.89 -10.46
N LEU A 214 -13.43 -8.51 -9.89
CA LEU A 214 -13.22 -9.95 -9.90
C LEU A 214 -13.68 -10.63 -8.61
N TYR A 215 -14.08 -9.84 -7.61
CA TYR A 215 -14.78 -10.36 -6.46
C TYR A 215 -16.03 -11.10 -6.93
N SER A 216 -16.16 -12.39 -6.61
CA SER A 216 -17.25 -13.21 -7.19
C SER A 216 -18.61 -13.00 -6.52
N ALA A 217 -18.66 -12.38 -5.34
CA ALA A 217 -19.93 -12.04 -4.71
C ALA A 217 -20.70 -11.01 -5.56
N ASP A 218 -21.99 -11.26 -5.72
CA ASP A 218 -22.93 -10.27 -6.24
C ASP A 218 -23.70 -9.70 -5.05
N TYR A 219 -23.60 -8.39 -4.85
CA TYR A 219 -24.21 -7.70 -3.72
C TYR A 219 -24.77 -6.36 -4.17
N ASP A 220 -25.82 -5.92 -3.49
CA ASP A 220 -26.47 -4.64 -3.79
C ASP A 220 -25.46 -3.49 -3.62
N GLY A 221 -25.29 -2.69 -4.67
CA GLY A 221 -24.33 -1.58 -4.68
C GLY A 221 -22.99 -1.86 -5.39
N LYS A 222 -22.75 -3.10 -5.85
CA LYS A 222 -21.49 -3.44 -6.54
C LYS A 222 -21.25 -2.62 -7.81
N LYS A 223 -22.29 -2.39 -8.61
CA LYS A 223 -22.19 -1.60 -9.85
C LYS A 223 -21.84 -0.14 -9.54
N GLU A 224 -22.45 0.41 -8.50
CA GLU A 224 -22.19 1.77 -8.01
C GLU A 224 -20.76 1.89 -7.49
N MET A 225 -20.28 0.87 -6.75
CA MET A 225 -18.89 0.81 -6.28
C MET A 225 -17.91 0.76 -7.46
N LEU A 226 -18.12 -0.12 -8.43
CA LEU A 226 -17.26 -0.20 -9.62
C LEU A 226 -17.22 1.11 -10.38
N LYS A 227 -18.36 1.79 -10.55
CA LYS A 227 -18.42 3.10 -11.19
C LYS A 227 -17.62 4.15 -10.41
N LYS A 228 -17.73 4.18 -9.09
CA LYS A 228 -16.93 5.07 -8.23
C LYS A 228 -15.42 4.80 -8.41
N LEU A 229 -15.01 3.54 -8.40
CA LEU A 229 -13.62 3.14 -8.60
C LEU A 229 -13.10 3.52 -10.00
N GLU A 230 -13.93 3.41 -11.04
CA GLU A 230 -13.60 3.92 -12.39
C GLU A 230 -13.39 5.44 -12.39
N GLU A 231 -14.24 6.21 -11.69
CA GLU A 231 -14.10 7.66 -11.56
C GLU A 231 -12.80 8.04 -10.82
N ASP A 232 -12.43 7.28 -9.78
CA ASP A 232 -11.17 7.45 -9.06
C ASP A 232 -9.96 7.17 -9.96
N ILE A 233 -10.00 6.11 -10.79
CA ILE A 233 -8.97 5.84 -11.81
C ILE A 233 -8.85 7.02 -12.78
N VAL A 234 -9.97 7.52 -13.31
CA VAL A 234 -9.98 8.65 -14.26
C VAL A 234 -9.34 9.89 -13.64
N LYS A 235 -9.69 10.19 -12.38
CA LYS A 235 -9.14 11.35 -11.66
C LYS A 235 -7.64 11.21 -11.44
N ALA A 236 -7.18 10.06 -10.96
CA ALA A 236 -5.77 9.80 -10.70
C ALA A 236 -4.94 9.75 -11.99
N PHE A 237 -5.50 9.20 -13.08
CA PHE A 237 -4.83 9.08 -14.37
C PHE A 237 -4.42 10.44 -14.94
N ARG A 238 -5.25 11.48 -14.81
CA ARG A 238 -5.00 12.80 -15.41
C ARG A 238 -3.72 13.48 -14.91
N SER A 239 -3.31 13.19 -13.68
CA SER A 239 -2.07 13.71 -13.09
C SER A 239 -0.90 12.71 -13.16
N ALA A 240 -1.15 11.49 -13.63
CA ALA A 240 -0.15 10.43 -13.61
C ALA A 240 0.95 10.64 -14.65
N SER A 241 2.13 10.12 -14.34
CA SER A 241 3.26 10.00 -15.25
C SER A 241 3.80 8.59 -15.22
N PHE A 242 4.05 7.98 -16.36
CA PHE A 242 4.43 6.58 -16.47
C PHE A 242 5.85 6.43 -16.99
N LEU A 243 6.53 5.39 -16.55
CA LEU A 243 7.79 4.95 -17.13
C LEU A 243 7.50 4.08 -18.34
N VAL A 244 8.02 4.47 -19.50
CA VAL A 244 7.97 3.67 -20.72
C VAL A 244 9.35 3.04 -20.94
N PRO A 245 9.46 1.70 -21.01
CA PRO A 245 10.72 1.03 -21.29
C PRO A 245 11.22 1.38 -22.68
N VAL A 246 12.49 1.79 -22.75
CA VAL A 246 13.14 2.23 -24.00
C VAL A 246 14.59 1.79 -24.08
N LYS A 247 15.01 1.30 -25.27
CA LYS A 247 16.42 1.20 -25.67
C LYS A 247 16.82 2.44 -26.48
N GLY A 248 18.04 2.93 -26.27
CA GLY A 248 18.59 4.12 -26.93
C GLY A 248 18.36 5.45 -26.19
N MET A 249 18.20 5.41 -24.85
CA MET A 249 18.02 6.62 -24.02
C MET A 249 19.22 7.57 -24.07
N ASP A 250 20.43 7.05 -24.28
CA ASP A 250 21.64 7.83 -24.50
C ASP A 250 21.52 8.73 -25.75
N GLN A 251 20.78 8.29 -26.77
CA GLN A 251 20.50 9.10 -27.96
C GLN A 251 19.44 10.18 -27.68
N ILE A 252 18.45 9.88 -26.84
CA ILE A 252 17.47 10.87 -26.37
C ILE A 252 18.18 11.99 -25.61
N ALA A 253 19.02 11.65 -24.61
CA ALA A 253 19.71 12.63 -23.77
C ALA A 253 20.59 13.61 -24.56
N LYS A 254 21.21 13.14 -25.66
CA LYS A 254 22.06 13.95 -26.55
C LYS A 254 21.27 14.80 -27.56
N ARG A 255 19.96 14.57 -27.69
CA ARG A 255 19.11 15.15 -28.76
C ARG A 255 17.81 15.76 -28.25
N ILE A 256 17.67 15.93 -26.95
CA ILE A 256 16.64 16.78 -26.36
C ILE A 256 16.99 18.24 -26.67
N ASP A 257 16.03 18.99 -27.22
CA ASP A 257 16.16 20.43 -27.40
C ASP A 257 15.92 21.20 -26.09
N ALA A 258 16.17 22.51 -26.10
CA ALA A 258 15.98 23.37 -24.92
C ALA A 258 14.54 23.40 -24.38
N LYS A 259 13.55 22.86 -25.13
CA LYS A 259 12.13 22.75 -24.75
C LYS A 259 11.77 21.34 -24.28
N GLY A 260 12.73 20.42 -24.15
CA GLY A 260 12.48 19.04 -23.72
C GLY A 260 12.02 18.10 -24.82
N SER A 261 12.00 18.54 -26.09
CA SER A 261 11.51 17.72 -27.21
C SER A 261 12.66 16.97 -27.89
N VAL A 262 12.44 15.70 -28.21
CA VAL A 262 13.44 14.86 -28.88
C VAL A 262 13.54 15.24 -30.36
N LYS A 263 14.74 15.55 -30.86
CA LYS A 263 14.95 15.89 -32.28
C LYS A 263 14.47 14.75 -33.19
N LYS A 264 13.76 15.14 -34.25
CA LYS A 264 13.26 14.26 -35.32
C LYS A 264 14.39 13.41 -35.91
N GLY A 265 14.18 12.09 -36.05
CA GLY A 265 15.18 11.13 -36.55
C GLY A 265 15.99 10.40 -35.46
N THR A 266 15.70 10.61 -34.19
CA THR A 266 16.24 9.80 -33.09
C THR A 266 15.57 8.42 -33.12
N LYS A 267 16.37 7.35 -33.24
CA LYS A 267 15.86 5.98 -33.25
C LYS A 267 15.86 5.45 -31.83
N ILE A 268 14.68 5.11 -31.33
CA ILE A 268 14.48 4.45 -30.05
C ILE A 268 13.69 3.17 -30.28
N SER A 269 13.79 2.22 -29.37
CA SER A 269 12.98 1.01 -29.39
C SER A 269 12.17 0.92 -28.11
N ILE A 270 10.86 0.82 -28.26
CA ILE A 270 9.89 0.53 -27.21
C ILE A 270 9.48 -0.93 -27.40
N PRO A 271 9.42 -1.77 -26.35
CA PRO A 271 8.99 -3.14 -26.48
C PRO A 271 7.48 -3.21 -26.75
N CYS A 272 7.06 -4.27 -27.46
CA CYS A 272 5.66 -4.60 -27.69
C CYS A 272 5.33 -5.87 -26.91
N LEU A 273 4.25 -5.84 -26.13
CA LEU A 273 3.68 -7.03 -25.52
C LEU A 273 2.63 -7.61 -26.46
N SER A 274 2.81 -8.86 -26.87
CA SER A 274 1.83 -9.61 -27.67
C SER A 274 1.07 -10.59 -26.79
N LYS A 275 -0.25 -10.65 -26.96
CA LYS A 275 -1.12 -11.65 -26.34
C LYS A 275 -1.97 -12.34 -27.41
N GLY A 276 -2.07 -13.66 -27.33
CA GLY A 276 -2.72 -14.50 -28.36
C GLY A 276 -1.76 -14.88 -29.49
N SER A 277 -2.30 -15.46 -30.57
CA SER A 277 -1.54 -15.83 -31.76
C SER A 277 -2.37 -15.69 -33.04
N GLY A 278 -1.68 -15.43 -34.16
CA GLY A 278 -2.31 -15.30 -35.48
C GLY A 278 -3.27 -14.11 -35.56
N LYS A 279 -4.50 -14.33 -36.02
CA LYS A 279 -5.49 -13.25 -36.26
C LYS A 279 -6.04 -12.59 -34.99
N ASN A 280 -5.79 -13.18 -33.82
CA ASN A 280 -6.24 -12.66 -32.52
C ASN A 280 -5.08 -12.07 -31.70
N GLU A 281 -3.92 -11.83 -32.32
CA GLU A 281 -2.80 -11.17 -31.65
C GLU A 281 -3.18 -9.73 -31.30
N THR A 282 -3.16 -9.42 -30.00
CA THR A 282 -3.31 -8.06 -29.50
C THR A 282 -1.96 -7.56 -29.01
N ASN A 283 -1.50 -6.47 -29.61
CA ASN A 283 -0.25 -5.82 -29.28
C ASN A 283 -0.50 -4.63 -28.36
N ALA A 284 0.35 -4.48 -27.35
CA ALA A 284 0.25 -3.39 -26.38
C ALA A 284 1.60 -2.80 -26.02
N THR A 285 1.60 -1.49 -25.78
CA THR A 285 2.75 -0.77 -25.20
C THR A 285 2.73 -0.92 -23.68
N PRO A 286 3.77 -1.50 -23.05
CA PRO A 286 3.87 -1.57 -21.60
C PRO A 286 4.27 -0.22 -21.02
N VAL A 287 3.63 0.17 -19.92
CA VAL A 287 3.99 1.37 -19.15
C VAL A 287 3.91 1.07 -17.65
N PHE A 288 4.67 1.80 -16.83
CA PHE A 288 4.80 1.48 -15.41
C PHE A 288 4.55 2.68 -14.50
N THR A 289 3.91 2.45 -13.35
CA THR A 289 3.59 3.50 -12.37
C THR A 289 4.81 3.99 -11.59
N ASP A 290 5.87 3.20 -11.55
CA ASP A 290 7.07 3.45 -10.77
C ASP A 290 8.14 2.41 -11.13
N TRP A 291 9.33 2.57 -10.57
CA TRP A 291 10.49 1.70 -10.83
C TRP A 291 10.36 0.31 -10.21
N ASP A 292 9.58 0.11 -9.13
CA ASP A 292 9.36 -1.23 -8.57
C ASP A 292 8.60 -2.09 -9.58
N GLU A 293 7.53 -1.55 -10.14
CA GLU A 293 6.73 -2.22 -11.16
C GLU A 293 7.48 -2.42 -12.47
N PHE A 294 8.31 -1.45 -12.88
CA PHE A 294 9.20 -1.59 -14.04
C PHE A 294 10.17 -2.76 -13.88
N ASN A 295 10.83 -2.83 -12.71
CA ASN A 295 11.88 -3.81 -12.45
C ASN A 295 11.39 -5.26 -12.32
N LYS A 296 10.07 -5.48 -12.20
CA LYS A 296 9.47 -6.82 -12.26
C LYS A 296 9.56 -7.45 -13.65
N VAL A 297 9.70 -6.63 -14.70
CA VAL A 297 9.62 -7.07 -16.10
C VAL A 297 10.87 -6.69 -16.89
N TYR A 298 11.46 -5.53 -16.62
CA TYR A 298 12.59 -4.99 -17.37
C TYR A 298 13.78 -4.66 -16.44
N SER A 299 14.99 -5.01 -16.86
CA SER A 299 16.21 -4.61 -16.15
C SER A 299 16.65 -3.21 -16.56
N GLN A 300 17.01 -2.37 -15.58
CA GLN A 300 17.58 -1.05 -15.79
C GLN A 300 18.98 -1.07 -16.44
N GLU A 301 19.65 -2.23 -16.46
CA GLU A 301 20.92 -2.39 -17.16
C GLU A 301 20.73 -2.38 -18.69
N GLU A 302 19.57 -2.84 -19.16
CA GLU A 302 19.26 -2.95 -20.59
C GLU A 302 18.28 -1.88 -21.09
N TRP A 303 17.37 -1.45 -20.21
CA TRP A 303 16.25 -0.58 -20.56
C TRP A 303 16.28 0.69 -19.72
N GLY A 304 16.14 1.84 -20.37
CA GLY A 304 15.82 3.08 -19.67
C GLY A 304 14.33 3.26 -19.49
N GLY A 305 13.95 4.16 -18.57
CA GLY A 305 12.56 4.55 -18.33
C GLY A 305 12.32 5.97 -18.84
N TRP A 306 11.63 6.10 -19.97
CA TRP A 306 11.21 7.41 -20.46
C TRP A 306 9.91 7.82 -19.78
N ILE A 307 9.94 8.95 -19.08
CA ILE A 307 8.78 9.47 -18.36
C ILE A 307 7.80 10.11 -19.35
N TRP A 308 6.60 9.54 -19.44
CA TRP A 308 5.48 10.04 -20.24
C TRP A 308 4.34 10.48 -19.33
N LYS A 309 3.79 11.66 -19.54
CA LYS A 309 2.53 12.04 -18.89
C LYS A 309 1.39 11.23 -19.48
N ALA A 310 0.26 11.16 -18.77
CA ALA A 310 -0.95 10.54 -19.27
C ALA A 310 -1.40 11.02 -20.67
N SER A 311 -1.16 12.30 -21.00
CA SER A 311 -1.42 12.84 -22.35
C SER A 311 -0.53 12.25 -23.43
N ASP A 312 0.70 11.92 -23.09
CA ASP A 312 1.74 11.49 -24.02
C ASP A 312 1.52 10.05 -24.46
N LEU A 313 0.81 9.26 -23.64
CA LEU A 313 0.36 7.90 -23.95
C LEU A 313 -0.44 7.81 -25.27
N MET A 314 -1.08 8.89 -25.72
CA MET A 314 -1.73 8.93 -27.04
C MET A 314 -0.75 8.73 -28.21
N GLY A 315 0.54 9.02 -28.00
CA GLY A 315 1.63 8.81 -28.95
C GLY A 315 2.27 7.42 -28.89
N ALA A 316 1.72 6.49 -28.08
CA ALA A 316 2.23 5.12 -28.01
C ALA A 316 2.15 4.42 -29.39
N PRO A 317 3.14 3.57 -29.73
CA PRO A 317 3.17 2.88 -31.02
C PRO A 317 1.95 1.98 -31.21
N GLU A 318 1.55 1.25 -30.16
CA GLU A 318 0.39 0.38 -30.18
C GLU A 318 -0.90 1.13 -29.78
N ASP A 319 -2.05 0.60 -30.19
CA ASP A 319 -3.36 1.16 -29.81
C ASP A 319 -3.83 0.77 -28.41
N MET A 320 -3.25 -0.30 -27.86
CA MET A 320 -3.44 -0.74 -26.49
C MET A 320 -2.22 -0.39 -25.65
N ILE A 321 -2.47 -0.08 -24.39
CA ILE A 321 -1.47 0.12 -23.35
C ILE A 321 -1.78 -0.83 -22.21
N VAL A 322 -0.74 -1.43 -21.65
CA VAL A 322 -0.82 -2.25 -20.44
C VAL A 322 -0.04 -1.55 -19.34
N VAL A 323 -0.70 -1.16 -18.26
CA VAL A 323 -0.04 -0.59 -17.09
C VAL A 323 0.35 -1.70 -16.12
N ASN A 324 1.62 -1.70 -15.69
CA ASN A 324 2.21 -2.67 -14.75
C ASN A 324 1.96 -4.12 -15.17
N SER A 325 2.53 -4.53 -16.31
CA SER A 325 2.29 -5.85 -16.90
C SER A 325 2.76 -7.03 -16.04
N GLY A 326 3.62 -6.81 -15.04
CA GLY A 326 4.03 -7.82 -14.07
C GLY A 326 3.14 -7.90 -12.82
N SER A 327 2.11 -7.05 -12.70
CA SER A 327 1.18 -7.02 -11.57
C SER A 327 -0.26 -6.73 -12.02
N LEU A 328 -0.76 -5.50 -11.86
CA LEU A 328 -2.13 -5.06 -12.14
C LEU A 328 -2.63 -5.44 -13.55
N GLY A 329 -1.74 -5.47 -14.54
CA GLY A 329 -2.07 -5.83 -15.92
C GLY A 329 -3.21 -4.99 -16.50
N PHE A 330 -3.27 -3.70 -16.17
CA PHE A 330 -4.42 -2.86 -16.50
C PHE A 330 -4.37 -2.41 -17.97
N GLU A 331 -5.27 -2.95 -18.78
CA GLU A 331 -5.35 -2.71 -20.22
C GLU A 331 -6.22 -1.48 -20.53
N MET A 332 -5.70 -0.56 -21.34
CA MET A 332 -6.43 0.61 -21.84
C MET A 332 -6.20 0.79 -23.34
N SER A 333 -7.27 1.02 -24.09
CA SER A 333 -7.15 1.49 -25.47
C SER A 333 -6.93 3.00 -25.53
N LYS A 334 -6.34 3.49 -26.63
CA LYS A 334 -6.31 4.94 -26.94
C LYS A 334 -7.70 5.59 -26.90
N GLY A 335 -8.76 4.83 -27.22
CA GLY A 335 -10.14 5.29 -27.10
C GLY A 335 -10.55 5.58 -25.65
N ILE A 336 -10.17 4.71 -24.71
CA ILE A 336 -10.40 4.89 -23.27
C ILE A 336 -9.56 6.06 -22.75
N ILE A 337 -8.26 6.11 -23.09
CA ILE A 337 -7.35 7.20 -22.69
C ILE A 337 -7.91 8.56 -23.13
N ARG A 338 -8.36 8.67 -24.38
CA ARG A 338 -8.99 9.89 -24.89
C ARG A 338 -10.22 10.32 -24.07
N LYS A 339 -11.03 9.37 -23.59
CA LYS A 339 -12.17 9.67 -22.70
C LYS A 339 -11.69 10.13 -21.33
N MET A 340 -10.71 9.45 -20.74
CA MET A 340 -10.17 9.77 -19.42
C MET A 340 -9.54 11.17 -19.36
N LEU A 341 -8.79 11.57 -20.40
CA LEU A 341 -8.19 12.91 -20.52
C LEU A 341 -9.23 14.03 -20.72
N GLY A 342 -10.48 13.68 -21.07
CA GLY A 342 -11.51 14.62 -21.49
C GLY A 342 -11.22 15.19 -22.88
N ARG A 343 -12.27 15.58 -23.62
CA ARG A 343 -12.09 16.34 -24.87
C ARG A 343 -11.44 17.68 -24.53
N LYS A 344 -10.12 17.81 -24.68
CA LYS A 344 -9.58 19.09 -25.14
C LYS A 344 -10.19 19.31 -26.52
N LYS A 345 -11.14 20.23 -26.65
CA LYS A 345 -11.38 20.87 -27.95
C LYS A 345 -10.00 21.38 -28.38
N LEU A 346 -9.41 20.77 -29.41
CA LEU A 346 -8.40 21.49 -30.18
C LEU A 346 -9.13 22.71 -30.73
N MET A 347 -8.78 23.89 -30.21
CA MET A 347 -9.03 25.15 -30.90
C MET A 347 -7.95 25.32 -31.96
#